data_AF-A0A4R6SFB9-F1
#
_entry.id   AF-A0A4R6SFB9-F1
#
_cell.length_a   1.000
_cell.length_b   1.000
_cell.length_c   1.000
_cell.angle_alpha   90.00
_cell.angle_beta   90.00
_cell.angle_gamma   90.00
#
_symmetry.space_group_name_H-M   'P 1'
#
loop_
_entity.id
_entity.type
_entity.pdbx_description
1 polymer ?
#
loop_
_entity_poly.entity_id
_entity_poly.type
_entity_poly.pdbx_seq_one_letter_code
_entity_poly.pdbx_strand_id
1 'polypeptide(L)'
;MLAGIALPVGVRVVAAEGDAPTPVAWVSEGLLPPDELTGLVQRLAAVFPETGLWPLHATGLDDGDLSRPWRDGELGGPDPRVLDPRDVLGGDADGTAEGPHRFVGFAQAVPGPDLTADQLEIGAPGGLLLVPVDRPANTLKALGWLGATNADLVGEALSCVLRSWEDRLGATLVSVGFDTLVVQAPRVPAGDQLTRLLGEHYAFCPDNIDQGLQPDDYLAGLAMWTHWSFWWD
;
A
#
# COMPACT_ATOMS: atom_id res chain seq x y z
N MET A 1 2.61 -19.91 16.41
CA MET A 1 2.41 -18.69 17.23
C MET A 1 3.54 -17.73 16.93
N LEU A 2 3.26 -16.43 16.93
CA LEU A 2 4.25 -15.35 16.77
C LEU A 2 4.08 -14.39 17.94
N ALA A 3 5.11 -14.20 18.77
CA ALA A 3 5.04 -13.38 19.99
C ALA A 3 3.82 -13.69 20.89
N GLY A 4 3.46 -14.97 21.03
CA GLY A 4 2.29 -15.41 21.81
C GLY A 4 0.93 -15.29 21.11
N ILE A 5 0.89 -14.77 19.87
CA ILE A 5 -0.33 -14.67 19.06
C ILE A 5 -0.48 -15.95 18.22
N ALA A 6 -1.65 -16.58 18.28
CA ALA A 6 -2.00 -17.69 17.40
C ALA A 6 -2.25 -17.17 15.99
N LEU A 7 -1.58 -17.78 15.00
CA LEU A 7 -1.79 -17.50 13.58
C LEU A 7 -2.72 -18.59 13.02
N PRO A 8 -3.60 -18.27 12.06
CA PRO A 8 -4.31 -19.29 11.29
C PRO A 8 -3.33 -20.14 10.48
N VAL A 9 -3.82 -21.21 9.86
CA VAL A 9 -3.03 -21.97 8.88
C VAL A 9 -2.68 -21.05 7.71
N GLY A 10 -1.47 -21.15 7.19
CA GLY A 10 -1.00 -20.34 6.09
C GLY A 10 0.31 -20.83 5.51
N VAL A 11 0.68 -20.25 4.38
CA VAL A 11 1.79 -20.67 3.53
C VAL A 11 2.81 -19.55 3.37
N ARG A 12 4.05 -19.92 3.03
CA ARG A 12 5.06 -18.95 2.62
C ARG A 12 4.75 -18.48 1.21
N VAL A 13 4.76 -17.17 1.01
CA VAL A 13 4.70 -16.52 -0.30
C VAL A 13 6.11 -16.50 -0.86
N VAL A 14 6.26 -16.95 -2.11
CA VAL A 14 7.54 -17.03 -2.81
C VAL A 14 7.45 -16.19 -4.07
N ALA A 15 8.31 -15.20 -4.19
CA ALA A 15 8.49 -14.44 -5.43
C ALA A 15 9.24 -15.30 -6.44
N ALA A 16 8.69 -15.47 -7.65
CA ALA A 16 9.24 -16.37 -8.67
C ALA A 16 9.46 -15.70 -10.03
N GLU A 17 9.09 -14.42 -10.21
CA GLU A 17 9.40 -13.68 -11.44
C GLU A 17 10.84 -13.15 -11.50
N GLY A 18 11.55 -13.12 -10.37
CA GLY A 18 12.97 -12.78 -10.31
C GLY A 18 13.91 -13.94 -10.68
N ASP A 19 15.23 -13.69 -10.59
CA ASP A 19 16.28 -14.66 -10.98
C ASP A 19 16.24 -15.98 -10.16
N ALA A 20 15.71 -15.95 -8.94
CA ALA A 20 15.60 -17.12 -8.07
C ALA A 20 14.39 -17.04 -7.12
N PRO A 21 13.64 -18.15 -6.93
CA PRO A 21 12.54 -18.21 -5.99
C PRO A 21 12.96 -17.80 -4.57
N THR A 22 12.37 -16.71 -4.07
CA THR A 22 12.74 -16.12 -2.78
C THR A 22 11.49 -16.00 -1.89
N PRO A 23 11.50 -16.55 -0.65
CA PRO A 23 10.42 -16.32 0.29
C PRO A 23 10.36 -14.84 0.68
N VAL A 24 9.21 -14.19 0.49
CA VAL A 24 9.04 -12.75 0.74
C VAL A 24 7.99 -12.43 1.78
N ALA A 25 7.05 -13.33 2.05
CA ALA A 25 6.01 -13.12 3.05
C ALA A 25 5.41 -14.45 3.54
N TRP A 26 4.44 -14.36 4.44
CA TRP A 26 3.52 -15.44 4.79
C TRP A 26 2.09 -14.96 4.61
N VAL A 27 1.21 -15.80 4.09
CA VAL A 27 -0.22 -15.49 3.92
C VAL A 27 -1.09 -16.60 4.49
N SER A 28 -2.25 -16.26 5.08
CA SER A 28 -3.22 -17.25 5.52
C SER A 28 -3.74 -18.10 4.35
N GLU A 29 -4.08 -19.37 4.63
CA GLU A 29 -4.66 -20.28 3.65
C GLU A 29 -6.13 -19.93 3.35
N GLY A 30 -6.88 -19.61 4.40
CA GLY A 30 -8.27 -19.18 4.32
C GLY A 30 -8.42 -17.67 4.44
N LEU A 31 -9.58 -17.20 4.00
CA LEU A 31 -10.06 -15.85 4.29
C LEU A 31 -10.56 -15.78 5.73
N LEU A 32 -10.37 -14.62 6.34
CA LEU A 32 -10.82 -14.30 7.68
C LEU A 32 -11.95 -13.27 7.59
N PRO A 33 -12.97 -13.33 8.48
CA PRO A 33 -13.94 -12.26 8.63
C PRO A 33 -13.27 -10.93 9.02
N PRO A 34 -13.85 -9.77 8.66
CA PRO A 34 -13.23 -8.45 8.90
C PRO A 34 -12.86 -8.20 10.36
N ASP A 35 -13.74 -8.54 11.31
CA ASP A 35 -13.51 -8.31 12.74
C ASP A 35 -12.37 -9.17 13.29
N GLU A 36 -12.29 -10.43 12.85
CA GLU A 36 -11.22 -11.34 13.24
C GLU A 36 -9.87 -10.89 12.68
N LEU A 37 -9.86 -10.50 11.40
CA LEU A 37 -8.67 -10.01 10.72
C LEU A 37 -8.18 -8.69 11.31
N THR A 38 -9.07 -7.73 11.55
CA THR A 38 -8.76 -6.47 12.22
C THR A 38 -8.10 -6.76 13.58
N GLY A 39 -8.71 -7.61 14.41
CA GLY A 39 -8.14 -7.96 15.71
C GLY A 39 -6.75 -8.63 15.61
N LEU A 40 -6.49 -9.43 14.57
CA LEU A 40 -5.18 -10.01 14.31
C LEU A 40 -4.16 -8.95 13.88
N VAL A 41 -4.51 -8.10 12.91
CA VAL A 41 -3.67 -7.00 12.42
C VAL A 41 -3.23 -6.10 13.56
N GLN A 42 -4.18 -5.65 14.40
CA GLN A 42 -3.88 -4.76 15.52
C GLN A 42 -2.91 -5.40 16.53
N ARG A 43 -3.13 -6.68 16.90
CA ARG A 43 -2.23 -7.38 17.84
C ARG A 43 -0.84 -7.62 17.24
N LEU A 44 -0.77 -7.96 15.95
CA LEU A 44 0.49 -8.24 15.27
C LEU A 44 1.30 -6.95 15.03
N ALA A 45 0.63 -5.85 14.69
CA ALA A 45 1.25 -4.54 14.55
C ALA A 45 1.81 -4.04 15.90
N ALA A 46 1.13 -4.34 17.01
CA ALA A 46 1.62 -3.99 18.35
C ALA A 46 2.94 -4.68 18.73
N VAL A 47 3.22 -5.86 18.16
CA VAL A 47 4.48 -6.62 18.36
C VAL A 47 5.43 -6.52 17.16
N PHE A 48 5.14 -5.64 16.20
CA PHE A 48 6.01 -5.39 15.04
C PHE A 48 7.46 -5.02 15.45
N PRO A 49 7.70 -4.14 16.46
CA PRO A 49 9.07 -3.81 16.87
C PRO A 49 9.91 -5.02 17.36
N GLU A 50 9.26 -6.09 17.82
CA GLU A 50 9.92 -7.31 18.28
C GLU A 50 10.09 -8.36 17.16
N THR A 51 9.15 -8.38 16.21
CA THR A 51 9.03 -9.44 15.21
C THR A 51 9.58 -9.05 13.84
N GLY A 52 9.58 -7.76 13.50
CA GLY A 52 9.90 -7.25 12.17
C GLY A 52 8.90 -7.68 11.09
N LEU A 53 7.72 -8.19 11.45
CA LEU A 53 6.70 -8.67 10.51
C LEU A 53 5.48 -7.74 10.53
N TRP A 54 5.31 -6.95 9.47
CA TRP A 54 4.17 -6.05 9.35
C TRP A 54 2.93 -6.81 8.86
N PRO A 55 1.78 -6.73 9.57
CA PRO A 55 0.54 -7.38 9.17
C PRO A 55 -0.27 -6.52 8.20
N LEU A 56 -0.86 -7.16 7.18
CA LEU A 56 -1.72 -6.52 6.18
C LEU A 56 -2.94 -7.40 5.86
N HIS A 57 -3.98 -6.76 5.36
CA HIS A 57 -5.06 -7.42 4.65
C HIS A 57 -4.61 -7.76 3.22
N ALA A 58 -4.83 -9.00 2.78
CA ALA A 58 -4.56 -9.45 1.43
C ALA A 58 -5.84 -9.82 0.68
N THR A 59 -5.96 -9.37 -0.56
CA THR A 59 -6.98 -9.81 -1.53
C THR A 59 -6.30 -10.40 -2.77
N GLY A 60 -6.96 -11.29 -3.50
CA GLY A 60 -6.45 -11.78 -4.79
C GLY A 60 -7.16 -11.13 -5.97
N LEU A 61 -6.80 -11.58 -7.17
CA LEU A 61 -7.42 -11.14 -8.43
C LEU A 61 -8.91 -11.50 -8.47
N ASP A 62 -9.24 -12.75 -8.14
CA ASP A 62 -10.61 -13.23 -8.09
C ASP A 62 -11.16 -13.09 -6.66
N ASP A 63 -12.41 -12.63 -6.55
CA ASP A 63 -13.09 -12.45 -5.27
C ASP A 63 -13.06 -13.72 -4.43
N GLY A 64 -12.43 -13.61 -3.26
CA GLY A 64 -12.31 -14.71 -2.29
C GLY A 64 -11.27 -15.77 -2.63
N ASP A 65 -10.43 -15.54 -3.64
CA ASP A 65 -9.24 -16.35 -3.91
C ASP A 65 -7.97 -15.60 -3.48
N LEU A 66 -7.00 -16.32 -2.92
CA LEU A 66 -5.67 -15.80 -2.58
C LEU A 66 -4.58 -16.46 -3.43
N SER A 67 -4.94 -17.12 -4.53
CA SER A 67 -3.99 -17.80 -5.40
C SER A 67 -3.07 -16.81 -6.12
N ARG A 68 -3.65 -15.81 -6.80
CA ARG A 68 -2.89 -14.75 -7.48
C ARG A 68 -3.01 -13.43 -6.70
N PRO A 69 -1.92 -12.71 -6.36
CA PRO A 69 -0.51 -12.98 -6.71
C PRO A 69 0.26 -13.76 -5.62
N TRP A 70 -0.43 -14.28 -4.59
CA TRP A 70 0.25 -14.70 -3.35
C TRP A 70 0.84 -16.11 -3.41
N ARG A 71 0.39 -16.98 -4.32
CA ARG A 71 0.74 -18.42 -4.36
C ARG A 71 1.18 -18.90 -5.74
N ASP A 72 0.98 -18.11 -6.77
CA ASP A 72 1.39 -18.38 -8.15
C ASP A 72 2.83 -17.93 -8.45
N GLY A 73 3.36 -17.02 -7.64
CA GLY A 73 4.73 -16.51 -7.74
C GLY A 73 4.87 -15.19 -8.50
N GLU A 74 3.74 -14.51 -8.80
CA GLU A 74 3.65 -13.24 -9.51
C GLU A 74 4.10 -12.04 -8.64
N LEU A 75 5.35 -12.14 -8.16
CA LEU A 75 6.03 -11.12 -7.38
C LEU A 75 7.49 -11.06 -7.83
N GLY A 76 8.03 -9.85 -7.95
CA GLY A 76 9.41 -9.59 -8.38
C GLY A 76 10.46 -9.86 -7.30
N GLY A 77 10.05 -9.98 -6.03
CA GLY A 77 10.95 -10.15 -4.90
C GLY A 77 11.55 -8.82 -4.41
N PRO A 78 12.44 -8.86 -3.41
CA PRO A 78 12.96 -7.64 -2.79
C PRO A 78 13.67 -6.75 -3.80
N ASP A 79 13.16 -5.53 -3.96
CA ASP A 79 13.72 -4.54 -4.88
C ASP A 79 14.93 -3.83 -4.24
N PRO A 80 16.15 -3.93 -4.81
CA PRO A 80 17.35 -3.34 -4.22
C PRO A 80 17.48 -1.84 -4.48
N ARG A 81 16.64 -1.25 -5.35
CA ARG A 81 16.73 0.17 -5.72
C ARG A 81 16.45 1.07 -4.52
N VAL A 82 16.93 2.30 -4.61
CA VAL A 82 16.56 3.39 -3.72
C VAL A 82 16.17 4.55 -4.60
N LEU A 83 14.89 4.94 -4.56
CA LEU A 83 14.33 5.95 -5.44
C LEU A 83 13.90 7.18 -4.65
N ASP A 84 13.96 8.34 -5.29
CA ASP A 84 13.37 9.58 -4.76
C ASP A 84 11.89 9.64 -5.16
N PRO A 85 10.95 9.79 -4.21
CA PRO A 85 9.53 9.89 -4.55
C PRO A 85 9.19 11.08 -5.45
N ARG A 86 10.01 12.14 -5.48
CA ARG A 86 9.81 13.28 -6.37
C ARG A 86 10.11 12.89 -7.82
N ASP A 87 11.15 12.10 -8.03
CA ASP A 87 11.51 11.62 -9.38
C ASP A 87 10.46 10.63 -9.87
N VAL A 88 9.98 9.75 -8.99
CA VAL A 88 8.89 8.80 -9.31
C VAL A 88 7.59 9.54 -9.68
N LEU A 89 7.13 10.47 -8.86
CA LEU A 89 5.87 11.20 -9.14
C LEU A 89 6.01 12.27 -10.24
N GLY A 90 7.22 12.74 -10.50
CA GLY A 90 7.50 13.76 -11.51
C GLY A 90 7.49 13.23 -12.94
N GLY A 91 7.68 11.92 -13.13
CA GLY A 91 8.06 11.34 -14.41
C GLY A 91 9.45 11.80 -14.85
N ASP A 92 10.05 11.14 -15.84
CA ASP A 92 11.39 11.49 -16.34
C ASP A 92 11.50 12.99 -16.65
N ALA A 93 12.69 13.54 -16.39
CA ALA A 93 13.07 14.96 -16.32
C ALA A 93 12.73 15.86 -17.54
N ASP A 94 12.05 15.33 -18.56
CA ASP A 94 11.62 16.02 -19.77
C ASP A 94 10.18 16.59 -19.70
N GLY A 95 9.46 16.39 -18.60
CA GLY A 95 8.30 17.24 -18.24
C GLY A 95 7.07 17.13 -19.14
N THR A 96 6.84 15.98 -19.79
CA THR A 96 5.76 15.80 -20.77
C THR A 96 4.39 15.41 -20.20
N ALA A 97 4.25 15.26 -18.88
CA ALA A 97 2.94 15.07 -18.26
C ALA A 97 2.16 16.40 -18.28
N GLU A 98 1.53 16.70 -19.42
CA GLU A 98 0.63 17.83 -19.60
C GLU A 98 -0.75 17.48 -19.04
N GLY A 99 -1.26 18.29 -18.11
CA GLY A 99 -2.60 18.10 -17.55
C GLY A 99 -2.86 18.98 -16.33
N PRO A 100 -4.13 19.28 -16.01
CA PRO A 100 -4.51 20.12 -14.87
C PRO A 100 -4.16 19.52 -13.50
N HIS A 101 -3.95 18.20 -13.42
CA HIS A 101 -3.70 17.46 -12.17
C HIS A 101 -2.26 16.92 -12.07
N ARG A 102 -1.33 17.46 -12.87
CA ARG A 102 0.07 17.03 -12.83
C ARG A 102 0.68 17.24 -11.44
N PHE A 103 1.59 16.37 -11.06
CA PHE A 103 2.41 16.56 -9.86
C PHE A 103 3.31 17.79 -10.01
N VAL A 104 3.09 18.81 -9.18
CA VAL A 104 3.88 20.05 -9.14
C VAL A 104 4.66 20.21 -7.83
N GLY A 105 4.73 19.14 -7.05
CA GLY A 105 5.40 19.09 -5.75
C GLY A 105 4.46 18.72 -4.61
N PHE A 106 5.06 18.15 -3.59
CA PHE A 106 4.39 17.56 -2.44
C PHE A 106 3.47 18.52 -1.68
N ALA A 107 2.33 18.02 -1.25
CA ALA A 107 1.54 18.57 -0.16
C ALA A 107 2.43 18.74 1.08
N GLN A 108 2.22 19.82 1.83
CA GLN A 108 2.95 20.01 3.09
C GLN A 108 2.50 18.96 4.11
N ALA A 109 3.42 18.56 5.00
CA ALA A 109 3.11 17.68 6.11
C ALA A 109 1.94 18.23 6.94
N VAL A 110 1.03 17.34 7.33
CA VAL A 110 -0.09 17.66 8.21
C VAL A 110 0.31 17.24 9.63
N PRO A 111 0.33 18.14 10.62
CA PRO A 111 0.63 17.76 12.00
C PRO A 111 -0.45 16.85 12.59
N GLY A 112 -0.05 15.89 13.42
CA GLY A 112 -0.97 15.00 14.13
C GLY A 112 -0.25 13.76 14.65
N PRO A 113 -0.89 12.93 15.47
CA PRO A 113 -0.34 11.62 15.83
C PRO A 113 -0.28 10.71 14.60
N ASP A 114 0.62 9.74 14.62
CA ASP A 114 0.53 8.54 13.76
C ASP A 114 -0.53 7.58 14.33
N LEU A 115 -1.00 6.64 13.49
CA LEU A 115 -1.88 5.57 13.96
C LEU A 115 -1.15 4.70 14.99
N THR A 116 -1.83 4.39 16.09
CA THR A 116 -1.43 3.30 16.97
C THR A 116 -1.95 1.97 16.41
N ALA A 117 -1.35 0.87 16.84
CA ALA A 117 -1.69 -0.46 16.33
C ALA A 117 -3.18 -0.81 16.50
N ASP A 118 -3.83 -0.36 17.58
CA ASP A 118 -5.26 -0.54 17.87
C ASP A 118 -6.19 0.37 17.05
N GLN A 119 -5.65 1.28 16.25
CA GLN A 119 -6.38 2.15 15.34
C GLN A 119 -6.36 1.67 13.88
N LEU A 120 -5.63 0.59 13.58
CA LEU A 120 -5.64 -0.01 12.24
C LEU A 120 -6.99 -0.69 12.00
N GLU A 121 -7.61 -0.37 10.86
CA GLU A 121 -8.95 -0.85 10.51
C GLU A 121 -8.92 -1.68 9.22
N ILE A 122 -9.48 -2.90 9.25
CA ILE A 122 -9.70 -3.72 8.06
C ILE A 122 -11.20 -3.83 7.80
N GLY A 123 -11.66 -3.20 6.72
CA GLY A 123 -13.09 -3.08 6.39
C GLY A 123 -13.70 -4.24 5.60
N ALA A 124 -12.92 -5.26 5.23
CA ALA A 124 -13.35 -6.32 4.33
C ALA A 124 -12.79 -7.71 4.71
N PRO A 125 -13.43 -8.82 4.31
CA PRO A 125 -12.88 -10.16 4.48
C PRO A 125 -11.68 -10.35 3.55
N GLY A 126 -10.68 -11.09 4.02
CA GLY A 126 -9.50 -11.40 3.20
C GLY A 126 -8.46 -12.22 3.93
N GLY A 127 -7.27 -12.32 3.34
CA GLY A 127 -6.12 -13.00 3.93
C GLY A 127 -5.40 -12.14 4.96
N LEU A 128 -4.76 -12.78 5.93
CA LEU A 128 -3.72 -12.16 6.75
C LEU A 128 -2.38 -12.33 6.05
N LEU A 129 -1.75 -11.23 5.67
CA LEU A 129 -0.39 -11.18 5.11
C LEU A 129 0.59 -10.69 6.17
N LEU A 130 1.77 -11.31 6.25
CA LEU A 130 2.87 -10.90 7.13
C LEU A 130 4.14 -10.70 6.30
N VAL A 131 4.65 -9.48 6.28
CA VAL A 131 5.79 -9.09 5.44
C VAL A 131 6.97 -8.66 6.33
N PRO A 132 8.17 -9.24 6.15
CA PRO A 132 9.38 -8.84 6.86
C PRO A 132 9.87 -7.49 6.35
N VAL A 133 9.75 -6.45 7.19
CA VAL A 133 10.15 -5.07 6.87
C VAL A 133 10.66 -4.36 8.11
N ASP A 134 11.42 -3.29 7.91
CA ASP A 134 11.88 -2.36 8.94
C ASP A 134 10.88 -1.20 9.20
N ARG A 135 9.97 -0.95 8.25
CA ARG A 135 8.83 -0.02 8.37
C ARG A 135 7.67 -0.43 7.46
N PRO A 136 6.41 -0.09 7.81
CA PRO A 136 5.21 -0.48 7.04
C PRO A 136 5.27 -0.11 5.56
N ALA A 137 5.69 1.13 5.26
CA ALA A 137 5.78 1.63 3.89
C ALA A 137 6.77 0.85 2.97
N ASN A 138 7.66 0.02 3.52
CA ASN A 138 8.59 -0.82 2.75
C ASN A 138 7.99 -2.16 2.28
N THR A 139 6.71 -2.41 2.56
CA THR A 139 6.05 -3.68 2.19
C THR A 139 6.14 -3.96 0.69
N LEU A 140 5.76 -3.00 -0.17
CA LEU A 140 5.73 -3.24 -1.62
C LEU A 140 7.14 -3.47 -2.19
N LYS A 141 8.14 -2.73 -1.70
CA LYS A 141 9.57 -2.96 -1.97
C LYS A 141 10.02 -4.39 -1.60
N ALA A 142 9.64 -4.87 -0.41
CA ALA A 142 10.05 -6.20 0.07
C ALA A 142 9.39 -7.33 -0.72
N LEU A 143 8.14 -7.14 -1.15
CA LEU A 143 7.42 -8.08 -1.99
C LEU A 143 7.91 -8.05 -3.45
N GLY A 144 8.35 -6.89 -3.93
CA GLY A 144 8.46 -6.64 -5.37
C GLY A 144 7.09 -6.68 -6.03
N TRP A 145 6.11 -6.04 -5.40
CA TRP A 145 4.72 -6.07 -5.86
C TRP A 145 4.59 -5.44 -7.25
N LEU A 146 3.82 -6.10 -8.12
CA LEU A 146 3.73 -5.83 -9.56
C LEU A 146 2.39 -5.25 -10.00
N GLY A 147 1.47 -4.99 -9.06
CA GLY A 147 0.09 -4.63 -9.39
C GLY A 147 -0.10 -3.30 -10.13
N ALA A 148 0.92 -2.43 -10.17
CA ALA A 148 0.90 -1.17 -10.91
C ALA A 148 1.86 -1.16 -12.13
N THR A 149 2.14 -2.34 -12.70
CA THR A 149 3.09 -2.52 -13.81
C THR A 149 2.66 -1.77 -15.09
N ASN A 150 1.36 -1.60 -15.32
CA ASN A 150 0.80 -0.79 -16.40
C ASN A 150 1.21 0.71 -16.31
N ALA A 151 1.54 1.18 -15.12
CA ALA A 151 2.05 2.52 -14.85
C ALA A 151 3.59 2.56 -14.68
N ASP A 152 4.31 1.49 -15.01
CA ASP A 152 5.75 1.32 -14.78
C ASP A 152 6.16 1.51 -13.30
N LEU A 153 5.23 1.30 -12.37
CA LEU A 153 5.44 1.41 -10.93
C LEU A 153 5.47 0.01 -10.29
N VAL A 154 6.63 -0.41 -9.83
CA VAL A 154 6.81 -1.70 -9.14
C VAL A 154 7.66 -1.54 -7.89
N GLY A 155 7.37 -2.36 -6.88
CA GLY A 155 8.19 -2.50 -5.67
C GLY A 155 8.61 -1.17 -5.03
N GLU A 156 9.89 -0.81 -5.16
CA GLU A 156 10.47 0.39 -4.56
C GLU A 156 9.82 1.69 -5.04
N ALA A 157 9.38 1.78 -6.29
CA ALA A 157 8.78 3.00 -6.83
C ALA A 157 7.49 3.37 -6.07
N LEU A 158 6.69 2.37 -5.71
CA LEU A 158 5.49 2.57 -4.90
C LEU A 158 5.86 2.82 -3.43
N SER A 159 6.78 2.02 -2.89
CA SER A 159 7.21 2.13 -1.49
C SER A 159 7.86 3.47 -1.16
N CYS A 160 8.61 4.11 -2.07
CA CYS A 160 9.20 5.42 -1.79
C CYS A 160 8.14 6.52 -1.65
N VAL A 161 7.06 6.45 -2.43
CA VAL A 161 5.91 7.36 -2.32
C VAL A 161 5.15 7.08 -1.02
N LEU A 162 4.89 5.81 -0.70
CA LEU A 162 4.29 5.42 0.58
C LEU A 162 5.10 5.93 1.78
N ARG A 163 6.44 5.87 1.75
CA ARG A 163 7.30 6.42 2.81
C ARG A 163 7.11 7.94 2.94
N SER A 164 7.01 8.65 1.82
CA SER A 164 6.75 10.09 1.81
C SER A 164 5.39 10.43 2.44
N TRP A 165 4.35 9.65 2.18
CA TRP A 165 3.04 9.82 2.81
C TRP A 165 3.01 9.38 4.27
N GLU A 166 3.72 8.32 4.64
CA GLU A 166 3.90 7.89 6.03
C GLU A 166 4.52 9.05 6.84
N ASP A 167 5.61 9.63 6.36
CA ASP A 167 6.32 10.71 7.06
C ASP A 167 5.51 12.02 7.12
N ARG A 168 4.83 12.40 6.04
CA ARG A 168 4.12 13.70 5.94
C ARG A 168 2.68 13.67 6.43
N LEU A 169 1.97 12.57 6.19
CA LEU A 169 0.51 12.46 6.33
C LEU A 169 0.12 11.36 7.33
N GLY A 170 1.09 10.65 7.94
CA GLY A 170 0.82 9.53 8.85
C GLY A 170 0.19 8.34 8.14
N ALA A 171 0.31 8.26 6.82
CA ALA A 171 -0.35 7.27 6.00
C ALA A 171 0.26 5.88 6.20
N THR A 172 -0.58 4.88 6.40
CA THR A 172 -0.18 3.49 6.64
C THR A 172 -0.86 2.58 5.63
N LEU A 173 -0.09 1.79 4.90
CA LEU A 173 -0.63 0.75 4.03
C LEU A 173 -1.29 -0.33 4.90
N VAL A 174 -2.57 -0.63 4.62
CA VAL A 174 -3.37 -1.60 5.39
C VAL A 174 -3.87 -2.77 4.55
N SER A 175 -3.99 -2.59 3.23
CA SER A 175 -4.42 -3.64 2.31
C SER A 175 -3.58 -3.66 1.05
N VAL A 176 -3.26 -4.87 0.57
CA VAL A 176 -2.63 -5.11 -0.73
C VAL A 176 -3.39 -6.21 -1.45
N GLY A 177 -3.74 -5.97 -2.71
CA GLY A 177 -4.42 -6.92 -3.58
C GLY A 177 -3.53 -7.40 -4.72
N PHE A 178 -4.17 -7.89 -5.80
CA PHE A 178 -3.50 -8.17 -7.06
C PHE A 178 -2.97 -6.89 -7.71
N ASP A 179 -3.85 -5.91 -7.87
CA ASP A 179 -3.67 -4.62 -8.53
C ASP A 179 -4.31 -3.48 -7.71
N THR A 180 -4.59 -3.72 -6.42
CA THR A 180 -5.25 -2.75 -5.54
C THR A 180 -4.46 -2.49 -4.27
N LEU A 181 -4.56 -1.28 -3.75
CA LEU A 181 -4.03 -0.90 -2.43
C LEU A 181 -5.10 -0.15 -1.63
N VAL A 182 -5.05 -0.29 -0.30
CA VAL A 182 -5.76 0.60 0.62
C VAL A 182 -4.78 1.16 1.63
N VAL A 183 -4.77 2.48 1.76
CA VAL A 183 -3.93 3.24 2.68
C VAL A 183 -4.83 3.96 3.69
N GLN A 184 -4.58 3.77 4.98
CA GLN A 184 -5.25 4.50 6.05
C GLN A 184 -4.42 5.72 6.43
N ALA A 185 -4.99 6.92 6.33
CA ALA A 185 -4.32 8.20 6.58
C ALA A 185 -5.11 9.04 7.60
N PRO A 186 -4.63 9.17 8.85
CA PRO A 186 -5.37 9.86 9.90
C PRO A 186 -5.30 11.39 9.79
N ARG A 187 -4.29 11.92 9.07
CA ARG A 187 -4.03 13.37 9.01
C ARG A 187 -4.62 13.96 7.74
N VAL A 188 -5.84 14.47 7.85
CA VAL A 188 -6.60 14.99 6.72
C VAL A 188 -6.05 16.36 6.27
N PRO A 189 -5.65 16.52 5.00
CA PRO A 189 -5.14 17.78 4.45
C PRO A 189 -6.24 18.83 4.25
N ALA A 190 -5.85 20.11 4.16
CA ALA A 190 -6.78 21.20 3.89
C ALA A 190 -6.19 22.27 2.94
N GLY A 191 -7.06 23.05 2.30
CA GLY A 191 -6.65 24.16 1.43
C GLY A 191 -5.75 23.69 0.28
N ASP A 192 -4.61 24.36 0.07
CA ASP A 192 -3.63 24.03 -1.00
C ASP A 192 -3.06 22.60 -0.89
N GLN A 193 -3.05 22.01 0.32
CA GLN A 193 -2.58 20.64 0.51
C GLN A 193 -3.44 19.64 -0.26
N LEU A 194 -4.75 19.88 -0.39
CA LEU A 194 -5.67 19.00 -1.12
C LEU A 194 -5.32 18.95 -2.60
N THR A 195 -5.11 20.11 -3.23
CA THR A 195 -4.76 20.19 -4.66
C THR A 195 -3.40 19.54 -4.94
N ARG A 196 -2.43 19.72 -4.04
CA ARG A 196 -1.14 19.04 -4.15
C ARG A 196 -1.26 17.53 -3.99
N LEU A 197 -2.02 17.07 -3.00
CA LEU A 197 -2.24 15.65 -2.76
C LEU A 197 -3.00 15.00 -3.93
N LEU A 198 -3.97 15.69 -4.52
CA LEU A 198 -4.63 15.23 -5.76
C LEU A 198 -3.59 14.97 -6.85
N GLY A 199 -2.64 15.89 -7.06
CA GLY A 199 -1.58 15.70 -8.04
C GLY A 199 -0.62 14.54 -7.71
N GLU A 200 -0.38 14.28 -6.42
CA GLU A 200 0.37 13.11 -5.98
C GLU A 200 -0.40 11.81 -6.24
N HIS A 201 -1.69 11.75 -5.91
CA HIS A 201 -2.54 10.58 -6.15
C HIS A 201 -2.69 10.29 -7.64
N TYR A 202 -2.84 11.33 -8.47
CA TYR A 202 -2.92 11.18 -9.92
C TYR A 202 -1.62 10.62 -10.51
N ALA A 203 -0.46 11.12 -10.09
CA ALA A 203 0.82 10.59 -10.53
C ALA A 203 1.11 9.17 -10.01
N PHE A 204 0.61 8.83 -8.82
CA PHE A 204 0.76 7.49 -8.25
C PHE A 204 -0.19 6.47 -8.90
N CYS A 205 -1.42 6.86 -9.20
CA CYS A 205 -2.49 6.00 -9.68
C CYS A 205 -3.43 6.81 -10.59
N PRO A 206 -3.11 6.99 -11.88
CA PRO A 206 -3.91 7.80 -12.80
C PRO A 206 -5.36 7.32 -12.94
N ASP A 207 -5.57 6.00 -12.89
CA ASP A 207 -6.88 5.36 -13.08
C ASP A 207 -7.95 5.82 -12.09
N ASN A 208 -7.54 6.24 -10.89
CA ASN A 208 -8.45 6.83 -9.89
C ASN A 208 -9.25 8.03 -10.44
N ILE A 209 -8.68 8.75 -11.41
CA ILE A 209 -9.27 9.93 -12.05
C ILE A 209 -9.65 9.63 -13.50
N ASP A 210 -8.76 9.04 -14.28
CA ASP A 210 -8.98 8.83 -15.73
C ASP A 210 -10.09 7.81 -16.00
N GLN A 211 -10.28 6.85 -15.09
CA GLN A 211 -11.31 5.82 -15.15
C GLN A 211 -12.30 5.89 -13.98
N GLY A 212 -12.06 6.78 -13.02
CA GLY A 212 -12.77 6.84 -11.75
C GLY A 212 -13.59 8.12 -11.55
N LEU A 213 -13.33 8.80 -10.43
CA LEU A 213 -14.07 10.00 -10.05
C LEU A 213 -13.58 11.22 -10.83
N GLN A 214 -14.49 12.16 -11.07
CA GLN A 214 -14.09 13.45 -11.60
C GLN A 214 -13.21 14.20 -10.59
N PRO A 215 -12.24 15.02 -11.05
CA PRO A 215 -11.27 15.65 -10.17
C PRO A 215 -11.85 16.47 -9.01
N ASP A 216 -12.95 17.20 -9.24
CA ASP A 216 -13.61 18.00 -8.21
C ASP A 216 -14.25 17.12 -7.12
N ASP A 217 -14.86 15.99 -7.51
CA ASP A 217 -15.44 15.02 -6.59
C ASP A 217 -14.34 14.29 -5.79
N TYR A 218 -13.23 13.95 -6.44
CA TYR A 218 -12.07 13.35 -5.79
C TYR A 218 -11.45 14.31 -4.77
N LEU A 219 -11.30 15.59 -5.14
CA LEU A 219 -10.79 16.64 -4.24
C LEU A 219 -11.69 16.85 -3.03
N ALA A 220 -13.02 16.85 -3.23
CA ALA A 220 -13.99 16.93 -2.14
C ALA A 220 -13.91 15.70 -1.21
N GLY A 221 -13.71 14.52 -1.80
CA GLY A 221 -13.48 13.27 -1.09
C GLY A 221 -12.22 13.29 -0.24
N LEU A 222 -11.08 13.75 -0.78
CA LEU A 222 -9.81 13.86 -0.06
C LEU A 222 -9.91 14.71 1.22
N ALA A 223 -10.83 15.68 1.26
CA ALA A 223 -11.08 16.49 2.45
C ALA A 223 -11.83 15.75 3.56
N MET A 224 -12.32 14.53 3.30
CA MET A 224 -13.17 13.74 4.20
C MET A 224 -12.64 12.33 4.45
N TRP A 225 -11.93 11.74 3.50
CA TRP A 225 -11.49 10.35 3.58
C TRP A 225 -10.32 10.16 4.53
N THR A 226 -10.41 9.09 5.32
CA THR A 226 -9.29 8.54 6.11
C THR A 226 -8.73 7.25 5.50
N HIS A 227 -9.33 6.77 4.41
CA HIS A 227 -8.88 5.61 3.65
C HIS A 227 -8.81 5.97 2.18
N TRP A 228 -7.67 5.71 1.56
CA TRP A 228 -7.44 5.95 0.14
C TRP A 228 -7.32 4.60 -0.56
N SER A 229 -8.16 4.39 -1.56
CA SER A 229 -8.12 3.21 -2.42
C SER A 229 -7.44 3.56 -3.74
N PHE A 230 -6.65 2.62 -4.24
CA PHE A 230 -5.95 2.70 -5.51
C PHE A 230 -6.17 1.40 -6.28
N TRP A 231 -6.38 1.48 -7.59
CA TRP A 231 -6.47 0.34 -8.49
C TRP A 231 -5.79 0.70 -9.82
N TRP A 232 -5.20 -0.30 -10.47
CA TRP A 232 -4.52 -0.16 -11.75
C TRP A 232 -5.05 -1.21 -12.73
N ASP A 233 -5.51 -0.80 -13.92
CA ASP A 233 -6.02 -1.69 -15.00
C ASP A 233 -5.21 -1.59 -16.30
#